data_AF-A0A1Q6RGT1-F1
#
_entry.id   AF-A0A1Q6RGT1-F1
#
_cell.length_a   1.000
_cell.length_b   1.000
_cell.length_c   1.000
_cell.angle_alpha   90.00
_cell.angle_beta   90.00
_cell.angle_gamma   90.00
#
_symmetry.space_group_name_H-M   'P 1'
#
loop_
_entity.id
_entity.type
_entity.pdbx_description
1 polymer ?
#
loop_
_entity_poly.entity_id
_entity_poly.type
_entity_poly.pdbx_seq_one_letter_code
_entity_poly.pdbx_strand_id
1 'polypeptide(L)' 'MEFVVKQFNELSAQELFEIYKLRVSVFVVDQSCPYQEVDDADKAAYHLVLRDEDGIPHIKMTLK' A
#
# COMPACT_ATOMS: atom_id res chain seq x y z
N MET A 1 1.43 -0.31 -17.88
CA MET A 1 1.64 -0.78 -16.49
C MET A 1 3.08 -0.52 -16.07
N GLU A 2 3.29 0.16 -14.95
CA GLU A 2 4.60 0.55 -14.43
C GLU A 2 4.73 0.14 -12.96
N PHE A 3 5.89 -0.42 -12.59
CA PHE A 3 6.24 -0.68 -11.19
C PHE A 3 7.03 0.49 -10.62
N VAL A 4 6.57 1.01 -9.49
CA VAL A 4 7.25 2.06 -8.74
C VAL A 4 7.52 1.57 -7.33
N VAL A 5 8.75 1.71 -6.87
CA VAL A 5 9.15 1.40 -5.49
C VAL A 5 9.44 2.71 -4.76
N LYS A 6 8.85 2.88 -3.59
CA LYS A 6 9.07 4.05 -2.71
C LYS A 6 9.28 3.63 -1.27
N GLN A 7 10.16 4.32 -0.56
CA GLN A 7 10.22 4.31 0.89
C GLN A 7 9.11 5.19 1.48
N PHE A 8 8.84 5.03 2.77
CA PHE A 8 7.76 5.74 3.46
C PHE A 8 7.83 7.27 3.30
N ASN A 9 9.04 7.84 3.37
CA ASN A 9 9.28 9.27 3.24
C ASN A 9 9.17 9.80 1.79
N GLU A 10 9.12 8.94 0.79
CA GLU A 10 8.94 9.29 -0.63
C GLU A 10 7.46 9.26 -1.06
N LEU A 11 6.58 8.76 -0.19
CA LEU A 11 5.15 8.74 -0.40
C LEU A 11 4.53 10.07 0.03
N SER A 12 3.71 10.63 -0.85
CA SER A 12 2.77 11.68 -0.44
C SER A 12 1.71 11.10 0.51
N ALA A 13 1.09 11.96 1.32
CA ALA A 13 -0.02 11.56 2.19
C ALA A 13 -1.17 10.90 1.40
N GLN A 14 -1.44 11.37 0.19
CA GLN A 14 -2.45 10.78 -0.70
C GLN A 14 -2.05 9.37 -1.13
N GLU A 15 -0.80 9.17 -1.57
CA GLU A 15 -0.33 7.83 -1.98
C GLU A 15 -0.40 6.83 -0.82
N LEU A 16 0.01 7.27 0.38
CA LEU A 16 -0.03 6.47 1.59
C LEU A 16 -1.46 6.09 1.98
N PHE A 17 -2.39 7.05 1.94
CA PHE A 17 -3.80 6.80 2.22
C PHE A 17 -4.38 5.73 1.26
N GLU A 18 -4.09 5.84 -0.03
CA GLU A 18 -4.55 4.85 -1.01
C GLU A 18 -3.89 3.48 -0.81
N ILE A 19 -2.64 3.41 -0.32
CA ILE A 19 -1.99 2.14 0.09
C ILE A 19 -2.76 1.49 1.23
N TYR A 20 -2.97 2.23 2.31
CA TYR A 20 -3.62 1.67 3.49
C TYR A 20 -5.08 1.32 3.24
N LYS A 21 -5.82 2.14 2.48
CA LYS A 21 -7.19 1.84 2.10
C LYS A 21 -7.29 0.52 1.33
N LEU A 22 -6.44 0.31 0.33
CA LEU A 22 -6.43 -0.93 -0.45
C LEU A 22 -6.06 -2.14 0.41
N ARG A 23 -5.00 -2.02 1.22
CA ARG A 23 -4.54 -3.09 2.11
C ARG A 23 -5.61 -3.48 3.13
N VAL A 24 -6.27 -2.52 3.77
CA VAL A 24 -7.37 -2.78 4.71
C VAL A 24 -8.56 -3.43 4.00
N SER A 25 -8.93 -2.97 2.80
CA SER A 25 -10.01 -3.56 2.02
C SER A 25 -9.77 -5.06 1.78
N VAL A 26 -8.54 -5.44 1.42
CA VAL A 26 -8.21 -6.83 1.08
C VAL A 26 -7.93 -7.67 2.32
N PHE A 27 -7.00 -7.24 3.17
CA PHE A 27 -6.47 -8.08 4.24
C PHE A 27 -7.31 -8.06 5.51
N VAL A 28 -8.10 -7.01 5.74
CA VAL A 28 -8.98 -6.91 6.92
C VAL A 28 -10.43 -7.21 6.56
N VAL A 29 -10.96 -6.52 5.54
CA VAL A 29 -12.40 -6.60 5.21
C VAL A 29 -12.72 -7.85 4.39
N ASP A 30 -12.15 -8.02 3.20
CA ASP A 30 -12.47 -9.15 2.32
C ASP A 30 -12.09 -10.49 2.96
N GLN A 31 -10.98 -10.53 3.70
CA GLN A 31 -10.56 -11.70 4.45
C GLN A 31 -11.26 -11.87 5.81
N SER A 32 -12.08 -10.90 6.23
CA SER A 32 -12.77 -10.88 7.54
C SER A 32 -11.82 -11.16 8.72
N CYS A 33 -10.61 -10.61 8.64
CA CYS A 33 -9.51 -10.85 9.57
C CYS A 33 -9.14 -9.54 10.27
N PRO A 34 -9.73 -9.20 11.44
CA PRO A 34 -9.37 -8.00 12.17
C PRO A 34 -8.02 -8.16 12.87
N TYR A 35 -7.02 -7.41 12.42
CA TYR A 35 -5.71 -7.31 13.09
C TYR A 35 -5.10 -5.91 12.90
N GLN A 36 -3.96 -5.67 13.54
CA GLN A 36 -3.20 -4.43 13.38
C GLN A 36 -2.54 -4.37 12.00
N GLU A 37 -3.26 -3.84 11.01
CA GLU A 37 -2.78 -3.81 9.62
C GLU A 37 -1.64 -2.80 9.42
N VAL A 38 -1.76 -1.61 10.01
CA VAL A 38 -0.76 -0.54 9.93
C VAL A 38 0.05 -0.52 11.22
N ASP A 39 1.37 -0.59 11.11
CA ASP A 39 2.30 -0.61 12.25
C ASP A 39 3.60 0.14 11.94
N ASP A 40 4.56 0.10 12.87
CA ASP A 40 5.83 0.81 12.73
C ASP A 40 6.74 0.19 11.65
N ALA A 41 6.50 -1.05 11.21
CA ALA A 41 7.28 -1.66 10.13
C ALA A 41 7.01 -0.95 8.80
N ASP A 42 5.81 -0.38 8.62
CA ASP A 42 5.45 0.37 7.40
C ASP A 42 6.37 1.59 7.15
N LYS A 43 6.96 2.15 8.22
CA LYS A 43 7.91 3.27 8.12
C LYS A 43 9.26 2.86 7.54
N ALA A 44 9.65 1.59 7.73
CA ALA A 44 10.91 1.03 7.24
C ALA A 44 10.74 0.24 5.94
N ALA A 45 9.50 -0.04 5.53
CA ALA A 45 9.19 -0.88 4.38
C ALA A 45 9.42 -0.19 3.03
N TYR A 46 9.69 -1.01 2.02
CA TYR A 46 9.59 -0.62 0.63
C TYR A 46 8.16 -0.88 0.14
N HIS A 47 7.54 0.18 -0.39
CA HIS A 47 6.18 0.16 -0.92
C HIS A 47 6.24 0.01 -2.44
N LEU A 48 5.94 -1.20 -2.92
CA LEU A 48 5.84 -1.50 -4.36
C LEU A 48 4.42 -1.20 -4.83
N VAL A 49 4.30 -0.30 -5.81
CA VAL A 49 3.05 0.12 -6.41
C VAL A 49 3.04 -0.25 -7.89
N LEU A 50 2.06 -1.03 -8.32
CA LEU A 50 1.76 -1.20 -9.74
C LEU A 50 0.76 -0.13 -10.18
N ARG A 51 1.18 0.76 -11.08
CA ARG A 51 0.32 1.77 -11.73
C ARG A 51 -0.12 1.28 -13.11
N ASP A 52 -1.41 1.40 -13.42
CA ASP A 52 -1.89 1.21 -14.78
C ASP A 52 -1.60 2.45 -15.66
N GLU A 53 -2.02 2.40 -16.92
CA GLU A 53 -1.83 3.51 -17.88
C GLU A 53 -2.67 4.76 -17.55
N ASP A 54 -3.70 4.62 -16.70
CA ASP A 54 -4.57 5.70 -16.23
C ASP A 54 -4.08 6.30 -14.89
N GLY A 55 -2.97 5.79 -14.34
CA GLY A 55 -2.37 6.24 -13.08
C GLY A 55 -3.04 5.68 -11.82
N ILE A 56 -3.96 4.70 -11.96
CA ILE A 56 -4.68 4.07 -10.88
C ILE A 56 -3.82 2.92 -10.31
N PRO A 57 -3.55 2.89 -8.99
CA PRO A 57 -2.73 1.85 -8.38
C PRO A 57 -3.55 0.57 -8.17
N HIS A 58 -3.12 -0.53 -8.77
CA HIS A 58 -3.89 -1.78 -8.75
C HIS A 58 -3.46 -2.79 -7.68
N ILE A 59 -2.19 -2.81 -7.25
CA ILE A 59 -1.73 -3.64 -6.13
C ILE A 59 -0.57 -2.92 -5.46
N LYS A 60 -0.71 -2.65 -4.16
CA LYS A 60 0.28 -1.97 -3.32
C LYS A 60 0.81 -2.97 -2.31
N MET A 61 1.81 -3.73 -2.70
CA MET A 61 2.44 -4.72 -1.84
C MET A 61 3.52 -4.03 -1.03
N THR A 62 3.29 -3.85 0.27
CA THR A 62 4.33 -3.48 1.22
C THR A 62 5.02 -4.78 1.63
N LEU A 63 6.28 -4.96 1.23
CA LEU A 63 7.10 -6.05 1.78
C LEU A 63 7.55 -5.60 3.17
N LYS A 64 6.92 -6.17 4.21
CA LYS A 64 7.43 -6.13 5.59
C LYS A 64 8.61 -7.08 5.74
#